data_AF-A0A522PKP5-F1
#
_entry.id   AF-A0A522PKP5-F1
#
_cell.length_a   1.000
_cell.length_b   1.000
_cell.length_c   1.000
_cell.angle_alpha   90.00
_cell.angle_beta   90.00
_cell.angle_gamma   90.00
#
_symmetry.space_group_name_H-M   'P 1'
#
loop_
_entity.id
_entity.type
_entity.pdbx_description
1 polymer ?
#
loop_
_entity_poly.entity_id
_entity_poly.type
_entity_poly.pdbx_seq_one_letter_code
_entity_poly.pdbx_strand_id
1 'polypeptide(L)' 'MVRDDVPILTAGRLDEAAFAALPVEVRLAHGTRSPTIFQDIATRLAALRGDRPDAVDGAGHELYRHPLAAAAYIRGHSG' A
#
# COMPACT_ATOMS: atom_id res chain seq x y z
N MET A 1 19.20 2.18 21.29
CA MET A 1 18.12 1.39 21.93
C MET A 1 16.81 2.02 21.52
N VAL A 2 16.25 1.57 20.39
CA VAL A 2 14.91 1.99 19.96
C VAL A 2 13.95 1.13 20.77
N ARG A 3 13.24 1.76 21.70
CA ARG A 3 12.14 1.10 22.41
C ARG A 3 11.10 0.74 21.37
N ASP A 4 10.61 -0.49 21.45
CA ASP A 4 9.44 -0.99 20.76
C ASP A 4 8.24 -0.09 21.08
N ASP A 5 8.11 1.01 20.35
CA ASP A 5 6.88 1.77 20.27
C ASP A 5 5.87 0.85 19.58
N VAL A 6 5.19 0.07 20.42
CA VAL A 6 3.91 -0.55 20.15
C VAL A 6 3.18 0.39 19.20
N PRO A 7 2.84 -0.04 17.96
CA PRO A 7 2.07 0.83 17.10
C PRO A 7 0.76 1.06 17.85
N ILE A 8 0.63 2.25 18.44
CA ILE A 8 -0.67 2.81 18.73
C ILE A 8 -1.23 3.03 17.34
N LEU A 9 -1.87 1.98 16.81
CA LEU A 9 -2.91 2.08 15.81
C LEU A 9 -3.98 2.91 16.51
N THR A 10 -3.79 4.23 16.58
CA THR A 10 -4.92 5.12 16.72
C THR A 10 -5.83 4.69 15.60
N ALA A 11 -7.05 4.28 15.94
CA ALA A 11 -8.07 3.89 14.99
C ALA A 11 -8.55 5.14 14.23
N GLY A 12 -7.60 5.85 13.61
CA GLY A 12 -7.85 6.93 12.68
C GLY A 12 -8.56 6.31 11.51
N ARG A 13 -9.86 6.59 11.43
CA ARG A 13 -10.61 6.28 10.22
C ARG A 13 -10.03 7.14 9.10
N LEU A 14 -9.68 6.49 8.00
CA LEU A 14 -9.37 7.19 6.77
C LEU A 14 -10.60 8.01 6.36
N ASP A 15 -10.41 9.29 6.07
CA ASP A 15 -11.41 10.07 5.35
C ASP A 15 -11.33 9.65 3.87
N GLU A 16 -12.25 8.77 3.47
CA GLU A 16 -12.31 8.22 2.12
C GLU A 16 -12.60 9.29 1.06
N ALA A 17 -13.38 10.32 1.40
CA ALA A 17 -13.70 11.41 0.49
C ALA A 17 -12.48 12.30 0.25
N ALA A 18 -11.76 12.65 1.32
CA ALA A 18 -10.51 13.39 1.20
C ALA A 18 -9.45 12.60 0.43
N PHE A 19 -9.34 11.28 0.69
CA PHE A 19 -8.42 10.41 -0.04
C PHE A 19 -8.76 10.31 -1.54
N ALA A 20 -10.04 10.16 -1.88
CA ALA A 20 -10.49 10.14 -3.27
C ALA A 20 -10.23 11.48 -3.99
N ALA A 21 -10.30 12.59 -3.27
CA ALA A 21 -10.11 13.94 -3.82
C ALA A 21 -8.63 14.41 -3.91
N LEU A 22 -7.65 13.60 -3.48
CA LEU A 22 -6.23 14.01 -3.54
C LEU A 22 -5.82 14.41 -4.97
N PRO A 23 -5.21 15.60 -5.17
CA PRO A 23 -4.84 16.14 -6.48
C PRO A 23 -3.52 15.56 -7.01
N VAL A 24 -3.09 14.42 -6.47
CA VAL A 24 -1.87 13.71 -6.86
C VAL A 24 -2.23 12.32 -7.36
N GLU A 25 -1.39 11.77 -8.23
CA GLU A 25 -1.48 10.36 -8.58
C GLU A 25 -1.12 9.51 -7.35
N VAL A 26 -2.00 8.57 -7.02
CA VAL A 26 -1.79 7.62 -5.92
C VAL A 26 -1.89 6.23 -6.49
N ARG A 27 -0.74 5.55 -6.59
CA ARG A 27 -0.69 4.14 -6.95
C ARG A 27 -0.65 3.28 -5.71
N LEU A 28 -1.51 2.28 -5.67
CA LEU A 28 -1.58 1.33 -4.58
C LEU A 28 -1.05 -0.01 -5.06
N ALA A 29 -0.28 -0.69 -4.23
CA ALA A 29 0.26 -1.99 -4.54
C ALA A 29 0.17 -2.92 -3.33
N HIS A 30 0.06 -4.21 -3.60
CA HIS A 30 0.19 -5.25 -2.58
C HIS A 30 1.05 -6.41 -3.08
N GLY A 31 1.76 -7.06 -2.17
CA GLY A 31 2.49 -8.28 -2.49
C GLY A 31 1.55 -9.47 -2.66
N THR A 32 1.80 -10.36 -3.62
CA THR A 32 0.96 -11.56 -3.88
C THR A 32 0.96 -12.57 -2.73
N ARG A 33 1.98 -12.53 -1.85
CA ARG A 33 2.07 -13.36 -0.63
C ARG A 33 1.59 -12.64 0.63
N SER A 34 1.02 -11.44 0.51
CA SER A 34 0.46 -10.72 1.66
C SER A 34 -0.79 -11.43 2.17
N PRO A 35 -1.07 -11.44 3.48
CA PRO A 35 -2.38 -11.84 4.01
C PRO A 35 -3.53 -11.12 3.29
N THR A 36 -4.64 -11.83 3.07
CA THR A 36 -5.79 -11.34 2.28
C THR A 36 -6.30 -9.98 2.73
N ILE A 37 -6.34 -9.72 4.05
CA ILE A 37 -6.77 -8.43 4.59
C ILE A 37 -5.99 -7.22 4.02
N PHE A 38 -4.69 -7.38 3.76
CA PHE A 38 -3.89 -6.29 3.18
C PHE A 38 -4.15 -6.11 1.69
N GLN A 39 -4.46 -7.20 0.98
CA GLN A 39 -4.89 -7.14 -0.42
C GLN A 39 -6.27 -6.47 -0.54
N ASP A 40 -7.19 -6.81 0.38
CA ASP A 40 -8.53 -6.22 0.45
C ASP A 40 -8.48 -4.72 0.76
N ILE A 41 -7.61 -4.30 1.68
CA ILE A 41 -7.38 -2.88 1.98
C ILE A 41 -6.88 -2.16 0.72
N ALA A 42 -5.84 -2.67 0.05
CA ALA A 42 -5.33 -2.05 -1.17
C ALA A 42 -6.40 -1.98 -2.28
N THR A 43 -7.19 -3.03 -2.42
CA THR A 43 -8.31 -3.10 -3.39
C THR A 43 -9.38 -2.07 -3.08
N ARG A 44 -9.81 -1.96 -1.82
CA ARG A 44 -10.81 -0.96 -1.39
C ARG A 44 -10.31 0.46 -1.64
N LEU A 45 -9.08 0.76 -1.27
CA LEU A 45 -8.50 2.08 -1.44
C LEU A 45 -8.34 2.44 -2.93
N ALA A 46 -7.96 1.48 -3.77
CA ALA A 46 -7.87 1.71 -5.22
C ALA A 46 -9.25 1.99 -5.83
N ALA A 47 -10.27 1.25 -5.38
CA ALA A 47 -11.65 1.45 -5.83
C ALA A 47 -12.21 2.84 -5.50
N LEU A 48 -11.81 3.46 -4.38
CA LEU A 48 -12.18 4.85 -4.05
C LEU A 48 -11.70 5.86 -5.10
N ARG A 49 -10.65 5.52 -5.84
CA ARG A 49 -10.08 6.34 -6.92
C ARG A 49 -10.42 5.80 -8.32
N GLY A 50 -11.31 4.82 -8.42
CA GLY A 50 -11.70 4.20 -9.69
C GLY A 50 -10.61 3.35 -10.35
N ASP A 51 -9.64 2.89 -9.57
CA ASP A 51 -8.46 2.16 -10.05
C ASP A 51 -8.37 0.74 -9.46
N ARG A 52 -7.33 -0.01 -9.83
CA ARG A 52 -6.97 -1.32 -9.26
C ARG A 52 -5.56 -1.28 -8.70
N PRO A 53 -5.28 -1.99 -7.60
CA PRO A 53 -3.94 -2.02 -7.05
C PRO A 53 -3.03 -2.92 -7.90
N ASP A 54 -1.75 -2.58 -7.94
CA ASP A 54 -0.72 -3.39 -8.57
C ASP A 54 -0.35 -4.59 -7.69
N ALA A 55 -0.28 -5.77 -8.31
CA ALA A 55 0.17 -6.99 -7.65
C ALA A 55 1.68 -7.16 -7.83
N VAL A 56 2.44 -7.09 -6.74
CA VAL A 56 3.89 -7.31 -6.74
C VAL A 56 4.18 -8.78 -6.47
N ASP A 57 4.60 -9.50 -7.50
CA ASP A 57 4.82 -10.93 -7.40
C ASP A 57 5.94 -11.29 -6.41
N GLY A 58 5.74 -12.39 -5.68
CA GLY A 58 6.66 -12.88 -4.67
C GLY A 58 6.83 -11.99 -3.44
N ALA A 59 6.17 -10.84 -3.33
CA ALA A 59 6.28 -9.96 -2.15
C ALA A 59 5.23 -10.27 -1.07
N GLY A 60 5.60 -10.08 0.20
CA GLY A 60 4.67 -10.11 1.34
C GLY A 60 4.18 -8.71 1.74
N HIS A 61 3.49 -8.64 2.89
CA HIS A 61 2.97 -7.36 3.42
C HIS A 61 4.08 -6.33 3.68
N GLU A 62 5.25 -6.80 4.14
CA GLU A 62 6.41 -5.95 4.39
C GLU A 62 7.22 -5.71 3.11
N LEU A 63 6.58 -5.28 2.02
CA LEU A 63 7.22 -5.01 0.73
C LEU A 63 8.44 -4.08 0.86
N TYR A 64 8.37 -3.12 1.79
CA TYR A 64 9.48 -2.21 2.10
C TYR A 64 10.74 -2.91 2.64
N ARG A 65 10.62 -4.12 3.23
CA ARG A 65 11.76 -4.96 3.65
C ARG A 65 12.35 -5.78 2.51
N HIS A 66 11.74 -5.71 1.32
CA HIS A 66 12.25 -6.30 0.09
C HIS A 66 12.72 -5.18 -0.87
N PRO A 67 13.85 -4.51 -0.57
CA PRO A 67 14.26 -3.29 -1.26
C PRO A 67 14.44 -3.47 -2.77
N LEU A 68 14.86 -4.67 -3.22
CA LEU A 68 14.98 -4.96 -4.64
C LEU A 68 13.62 -5.02 -5.35
N ALA A 69 12.62 -5.67 -4.75
CA ALA A 69 11.27 -5.76 -5.31
C ALA A 69 10.59 -4.38 -5.27
N ALA A 70 10.69 -3.66 -4.16
CA ALA A 70 10.17 -2.31 -4.03
C ALA A 70 10.81 -1.34 -5.05
N ALA A 71 12.13 -1.36 -5.19
CA ALA A 71 12.82 -0.49 -6.14
C ALA A 71 12.54 -0.86 -7.60
N ALA A 72 12.40 -2.15 -7.92
CA ALA A 72 11.99 -2.59 -9.26
C ALA A 72 10.57 -2.10 -9.60
N TYR A 73 9.63 -2.25 -8.66
CA TYR A 73 8.27 -1.75 -8.80
C TYR A 73 8.22 -0.23 -9.00
N ILE A 74 8.95 0.54 -8.18
CA ILE A 74 8.98 2.00 -8.29
C ILE A 74 9.55 2.42 -9.65
N ARG A 75 10.70 1.86 -10.06
CA ARG A 75 11.33 2.21 -11.35
C ARG A 75 10.46 1.89 -12.56
N GLY A 76 9.68 0.80 -12.51
CA GLY A 76 8.75 0.44 -13.58
C GLY A 76 7.62 1.46 -13.79
N HIS A 77 7.40 2.36 -12.84
CA HIS A 77 6.29 3.31 -12.81
C HIS A 77 6.73 4.76 -12.57
N SER A 78 8.03 5.06 -12.71
CA SER A 78 8.60 6.41 -12.57
C SER A 78 8.68 7.18 -13.91
N GLY A 79 7.79 6.86 -14.86
CA GLY A 79 7.79 7.40 -16.23
C GLY A 79 6.82 8.55 -16.43
#